data_AF-A0A9W4T9N2-F1
#
_entry.id   AF-A0A9W4T9N2-F1
#
_cell.length_a   1.000
_cell.length_b   1.000
_cell.length_c   1.000
_cell.angle_alpha   90.00
_cell.angle_beta   90.00
_cell.angle_gamma   90.00
#
_symmetry.space_group_name_H-M   'P 1'
#
loop_
_entity.id
_entity.type
_entity.pdbx_description
1 polymer ?
#
loop_
_entity_poly.entity_id
_entity_poly.type
_entity_poly.pdbx_seq_one_letter_code
_entity_poly.pdbx_strand_id
1 'polypeptide(L)'
;SLSTLRKAHDEKRKEMIEIYEEGRREVLLNCDVIGMTTYGSAKFGNLLRSIGPKIVICEEAGEVLEAHILSTLTSSTQHLILIGDHNQLRPHIATYTLSIDSSLGENYQLDKSLFERLVLGDKAMKIEKSQLLTQRRMRREVSDLIRYTLYPDLIDGENTTKYPDVRGAQHNVYFIEHRTPEDSSGGEFAMQSHVNTYEVKMVVEMVKYFVSNGYTKPLDIAVLTPYLGQMIKIRDALKKSFAVIIDERDAQEIAEFEEQVEEVEQETSVATKKSLNQQVDLRTVDNFQGEEAKIVIISL
;
A
#
# COMPACT_ATOMS: atom_id res chain seq x y z
N SER A 1 -36.49 11.71 -31.13
CA SER A 1 -35.08 11.58 -31.55
C SER A 1 -34.27 10.96 -30.42
N LEU A 2 -33.26 10.15 -30.73
CA LEU A 2 -32.28 9.63 -29.75
C LEU A 2 -31.66 10.74 -28.88
N SER A 3 -31.50 11.95 -29.44
CA SER A 3 -31.00 13.12 -28.71
C SER A 3 -31.95 13.61 -27.61
N THR A 4 -33.27 13.50 -27.81
CA THR A 4 -34.29 13.89 -26.83
C THR A 4 -34.34 12.88 -25.67
N LEU A 5 -34.25 11.58 -25.99
CA LEU A 5 -34.21 10.51 -24.98
C LEU A 5 -32.94 10.60 -24.12
N ARG A 6 -31.78 10.89 -24.73
CA ARG A 6 -30.52 11.09 -23.99
C ARG A 6 -30.60 12.27 -23.02
N LYS A 7 -31.15 13.42 -23.44
CA LYS A 7 -31.37 14.57 -22.55
C LYS A 7 -32.29 14.23 -21.38
N ALA A 8 -33.44 13.60 -21.65
CA ALA A 8 -34.38 13.21 -20.62
C ALA A 8 -33.79 12.20 -19.63
N HIS A 9 -32.97 11.25 -20.11
CA HIS A 9 -32.22 10.33 -19.27
C HIS A 9 -31.22 11.08 -18.38
N ASP A 10 -30.43 12.00 -18.94
CA ASP A 10 -29.41 12.73 -18.17
C ASP A 10 -30.05 13.64 -17.11
N GLU A 11 -31.19 14.26 -17.41
CA GLU A 11 -31.99 15.04 -16.45
C GLU A 11 -32.51 14.16 -15.31
N LYS A 12 -33.14 13.02 -15.62
CA LYS A 12 -33.66 12.09 -14.61
C LYS A 12 -32.53 11.47 -13.78
N ARG A 13 -31.40 11.17 -14.40
CA ARG A 13 -30.20 10.69 -13.70
C ARG A 13 -29.67 11.75 -12.74
N LYS A 14 -29.64 13.02 -13.14
CA LYS A 14 -29.20 14.12 -12.29
C LYS A 14 -30.14 14.32 -11.09
N GLU A 15 -31.44 14.35 -11.32
CA GLU A 15 -32.47 14.44 -10.26
C GLU A 15 -32.34 13.30 -9.25
N MET A 16 -32.13 12.08 -9.75
CA MET A 16 -31.90 10.91 -8.88
C MET A 16 -30.63 11.07 -8.04
N ILE A 17 -29.52 11.52 -8.63
CA ILE A 17 -28.26 11.76 -7.91
C ILE A 17 -28.45 12.82 -6.82
N GLU A 18 -29.13 13.93 -7.12
CA GLU A 18 -29.40 15.01 -6.17
C GLU A 18 -30.21 14.51 -4.96
N ILE A 19 -31.23 13.65 -5.18
CA ILE A 19 -32.00 13.04 -4.10
C ILE A 19 -31.12 12.15 -3.21
N TYR A 20 -30.26 11.32 -3.81
CA TYR A 20 -29.35 10.47 -3.04
C TYR A 20 -28.30 11.28 -2.28
N GLU A 21 -27.78 12.37 -2.86
CA GLU A 21 -26.83 13.26 -2.20
C GLU A 21 -27.46 13.99 -1.02
N GLU A 22 -28.71 14.45 -1.14
CA GLU A 22 -29.42 15.10 -0.02
C GLU A 22 -29.68 14.11 1.12
N GLY A 23 -30.12 12.88 0.80
CA GLY A 23 -30.30 11.84 1.83
C GLY A 23 -28.98 11.50 2.54
N ARG A 24 -27.86 11.42 1.80
CA ARG A 24 -26.54 11.24 2.41
C ARG A 24 -26.15 12.42 3.29
N ARG A 25 -26.39 13.64 2.81
CA ARG A 25 -26.09 14.86 3.55
C ARG A 25 -26.81 14.89 4.89
N GLU A 26 -28.11 14.58 4.91
CA GLU A 26 -28.90 14.54 6.14
C GLU A 26 -28.34 13.54 7.15
N VAL A 27 -27.96 12.35 6.70
CA VAL A 27 -27.33 11.35 7.57
C VAL A 27 -25.98 11.86 8.09
N LEU A 28 -25.12 12.38 7.22
CA LEU A 28 -23.77 12.80 7.57
C LEU A 28 -23.73 14.03 8.49
N LEU A 29 -24.71 14.93 8.39
CA LEU A 29 -24.85 16.07 9.30
C LEU A 29 -25.13 15.64 10.75
N ASN A 30 -25.66 14.44 10.96
CA ASN A 30 -25.94 13.87 12.28
C ASN A 30 -24.79 12.96 12.79
N CYS A 31 -23.70 12.82 12.03
CA CYS A 31 -22.54 12.02 12.43
C CYS A 31 -21.47 12.89 13.10
N ASP A 32 -20.85 12.36 14.16
CA ASP A 32 -19.71 13.02 14.81
C ASP A 32 -18.40 12.87 14.01
N VAL A 33 -18.24 11.74 13.33
CA VAL A 33 -17.04 11.38 12.56
C VAL A 33 -17.46 10.82 11.21
N ILE A 34 -16.79 11.30 10.15
CA ILE A 34 -17.00 10.84 8.78
C ILE A 34 -15.67 10.29 8.26
N GLY A 35 -15.61 8.96 8.08
CA GLY A 35 -14.47 8.31 7.45
C GLY A 35 -14.64 8.23 5.94
N MET A 36 -13.59 8.57 5.18
CA MET A 36 -13.54 8.39 3.73
C MET A 36 -12.11 8.26 3.23
N THR A 37 -11.94 7.56 2.11
CA THR A 37 -10.66 7.53 1.39
C THR A 37 -10.40 8.87 0.70
N THR A 38 -9.15 9.14 0.35
CA THR A 38 -8.74 10.36 -0.37
C THR A 38 -9.40 10.48 -1.75
N TYR A 39 -9.58 9.35 -2.43
CA TYR A 39 -10.38 9.28 -3.65
C TYR A 39 -11.86 9.62 -3.37
N GLY A 40 -12.42 9.07 -2.29
CA GLY A 40 -13.78 9.36 -1.84
C GLY A 40 -13.99 10.86 -1.59
N SER A 41 -13.06 11.53 -0.91
CA SER A 41 -13.16 12.97 -0.66
C SER A 41 -13.12 13.80 -1.94
N ALA A 42 -12.29 13.43 -2.91
CA ALA A 42 -12.26 14.10 -4.21
C ALA A 42 -13.57 13.91 -4.98
N LYS A 43 -14.11 12.68 -4.98
CA LYS A 43 -15.37 12.33 -5.63
C LYS A 43 -16.58 13.03 -5.02
N PHE A 44 -16.61 13.18 -3.70
CA PHE A 44 -17.74 13.75 -2.93
C PHE A 44 -17.48 15.19 -2.46
N GLY A 45 -16.65 15.96 -3.18
CA GLY A 45 -16.29 17.33 -2.79
C GLY A 45 -17.48 18.28 -2.61
N ASN A 46 -18.56 18.13 -3.38
CA ASN A 46 -19.78 18.93 -3.20
C ASN A 46 -20.48 18.61 -1.88
N LEU A 47 -20.60 17.32 -1.56
CA LEU A 47 -21.18 16.86 -0.31
C LEU A 47 -20.36 17.34 0.89
N LEU A 48 -19.03 17.22 0.83
CA LEU A 48 -18.11 17.75 1.85
C LEU A 48 -18.27 19.25 2.04
N ARG A 49 -18.35 20.04 0.96
CA ARG A 49 -18.62 21.48 1.04
C ARG A 49 -19.98 21.78 1.69
N SER A 50 -21.00 20.96 1.44
CA SER A 50 -22.33 21.14 2.03
C SER A 50 -22.39 20.79 3.53
N ILE A 51 -21.57 19.83 3.97
CA ILE A 51 -21.44 19.43 5.38
C ILE A 51 -20.56 20.44 6.14
N GLY A 52 -19.50 20.92 5.49
CA GLY A 52 -18.53 21.88 6.03
C GLY A 52 -17.77 21.38 7.27
N PRO A 53 -17.01 20.27 7.20
CA PRO A 53 -16.20 19.81 8.32
C PRO A 53 -15.18 20.88 8.77
N LYS A 54 -15.19 21.19 10.07
CA LYS A 54 -14.26 22.16 10.68
C LYS A 54 -12.88 21.58 10.92
N ILE A 55 -12.79 20.27 11.15
CA ILE A 55 -11.55 19.56 11.43
C ILE A 55 -11.40 18.48 10.36
N VAL A 56 -10.25 18.45 9.71
CA VAL A 56 -9.87 17.40 8.76
C VAL A 56 -8.63 16.72 9.32
N ILE A 57 -8.71 15.39 9.45
CA ILE A 57 -7.59 14.55 9.85
C ILE A 57 -7.24 13.66 8.65
N CYS A 58 -5.99 13.73 8.20
CA CYS A 58 -5.47 12.83 7.17
C CYS A 58 -4.42 11.92 7.78
N GLU A 59 -4.72 10.62 7.78
CA GLU A 59 -3.73 9.57 8.03
C GLU A 59 -2.88 9.34 6.77
N GLU A 60 -1.69 8.74 6.95
CA GLU A 60 -0.73 8.43 5.88
C GLU A 60 -0.43 9.62 4.96
N ALA A 61 -0.41 10.83 5.52
CA ALA A 61 -0.31 12.07 4.75
C ALA A 61 0.99 12.21 3.93
N GLY A 62 2.00 11.38 4.22
CA GLY A 62 3.22 11.25 3.42
C GLY A 62 2.98 10.65 2.04
N GLU A 63 2.00 9.74 1.93
CA GLU A 63 1.64 8.97 0.73
C GLU A 63 0.44 9.59 -0.01
N VAL A 64 -0.16 10.67 0.52
CA VAL A 64 -1.29 11.33 -0.12
C VAL A 64 -0.84 12.49 -1.01
N LEU A 65 -1.29 12.48 -2.27
CA LEU A 65 -1.13 13.59 -3.21
C LEU A 65 -1.68 14.88 -2.60
N GLU A 66 -0.89 15.97 -2.67
CA GLU A 66 -1.32 17.27 -2.17
C GLU A 66 -2.67 17.71 -2.77
N ALA A 67 -2.88 17.46 -4.08
CA ALA A 67 -4.14 17.80 -4.74
C ALA A 67 -5.35 17.13 -4.07
N HIS A 68 -5.21 15.90 -3.57
CA HIS A 68 -6.27 15.21 -2.84
C HIS A 68 -6.53 15.88 -1.49
N ILE A 69 -5.49 16.24 -0.74
CA ILE A 69 -5.65 16.99 0.52
C ILE A 69 -6.39 18.30 0.27
N LEU A 70 -5.95 19.09 -0.70
CA LEU A 70 -6.56 20.37 -1.05
C LEU A 70 -8.04 20.22 -1.43
N SER A 71 -8.40 19.14 -2.12
CA SER A 71 -9.80 18.87 -2.50
C SER A 71 -10.73 18.62 -1.30
N THR A 72 -10.17 18.19 -0.16
CA THR A 72 -10.92 17.93 1.08
C THR A 72 -11.19 19.20 1.89
N LEU A 73 -10.39 20.25 1.67
CA LEU A 73 -10.50 21.50 2.40
C LEU A 73 -11.69 22.30 1.89
N THR A 74 -12.51 22.76 2.83
CA THR A 74 -13.67 23.61 2.54
C THR A 74 -13.46 24.99 3.14
N SER A 75 -14.29 25.97 2.77
CA SER A 75 -14.30 27.27 3.43
C SER A 75 -14.63 27.21 4.93
N SER A 76 -15.20 26.09 5.39
CA SER A 76 -15.53 25.85 6.79
C SER A 76 -14.39 25.20 7.57
N THR A 77 -13.34 24.72 6.90
CA THR A 77 -12.23 24.02 7.54
C THR A 77 -11.37 25.00 8.34
N GLN A 78 -11.17 24.69 9.62
CA GLN A 78 -10.44 25.50 10.60
C GLN A 78 -9.16 24.82 11.06
N HIS A 79 -9.14 23.49 11.12
CA HIS A 79 -7.99 22.70 11.54
C HIS A 79 -7.73 21.59 10.52
N LEU A 80 -6.48 21.50 10.07
CA LEU A 80 -5.95 20.39 9.29
C LEU A 80 -4.89 19.67 10.10
N ILE A 81 -5.09 18.39 10.37
CA ILE A 81 -4.16 17.52 11.08
C ILE A 81 -3.64 16.50 10.08
N LEU A 82 -2.34 16.54 9.81
CA LEU A 82 -1.67 15.60 8.92
C LEU A 82 -0.82 14.66 9.76
N ILE A 83 -1.13 13.37 9.68
CA ILE A 83 -0.41 12.30 10.36
C ILE A 83 0.25 11.47 9.25
N GLY A 84 1.57 11.35 9.29
CA GLY A 84 2.30 10.61 8.27
C GLY A 84 3.79 10.59 8.55
N ASP A 85 4.51 9.94 7.64
CA ASP A 85 5.96 9.88 7.67
C ASP A 85 6.52 10.28 6.30
N HIS A 86 7.41 11.28 6.31
CA HIS A 86 8.02 11.88 5.12
C HIS A 86 9.27 11.14 4.66
N ASN A 87 9.74 10.17 5.46
CA ASN A 87 10.86 9.29 5.13
C ASN A 87 10.36 7.90 4.65
N GLN A 88 9.05 7.67 4.59
CA GLN A 88 8.43 6.46 4.03
C GLN A 88 7.96 6.72 2.57
N LEU A 89 7.05 5.90 2.05
CA LEU A 89 6.60 5.99 0.66
C LEU A 89 5.95 7.33 0.36
N ARG A 90 6.22 7.81 -0.85
CA ARG A 90 5.59 8.98 -1.45
C ARG A 90 4.33 8.57 -2.21
N PRO A 91 3.44 9.53 -2.52
CA PRO A 91 2.29 9.27 -3.37
C PRO A 91 2.73 8.78 -4.75
N HIS A 92 2.13 7.69 -5.22
CA HIS A 92 2.37 7.18 -6.55
C HIS A 92 1.81 8.12 -7.64
N ILE A 93 2.60 8.39 -8.68
CA ILE A 93 2.17 9.13 -9.87
C ILE A 93 2.38 8.29 -11.13
N ALA A 94 1.44 8.34 -12.06
CA ALA A 94 1.51 7.56 -13.31
C ALA A 94 2.62 8.02 -14.28
N THR A 95 3.14 9.24 -14.10
CA THR A 95 4.09 9.86 -15.03
C THR A 95 5.39 10.17 -14.32
N TYR A 96 6.38 9.28 -14.47
CA TYR A 96 7.70 9.41 -13.85
C TYR A 96 8.39 10.74 -14.17
N THR A 97 8.21 11.31 -15.37
CA THR A 97 8.84 12.59 -15.75
C THR A 97 8.36 13.81 -14.95
N LEU A 98 7.31 13.64 -14.13
CA LEU A 98 6.79 14.65 -13.21
C LEU A 98 7.17 14.37 -11.74
N SER A 99 7.86 13.26 -11.49
CA SER A 99 8.34 12.84 -10.16
C SER A 99 9.60 13.62 -9.77
N ILE A 100 9.75 13.88 -8.47
CA ILE A 100 10.95 14.48 -7.89
C ILE A 100 12.24 13.75 -8.26
N ASP A 101 12.18 12.44 -8.53
CA ASP A 101 13.34 11.62 -8.88
C ASP A 101 13.75 11.75 -10.35
N SER A 102 12.98 12.49 -11.16
CA SER A 102 13.30 12.80 -12.55
C SER A 102 13.86 14.22 -12.70
N SER A 103 14.79 14.41 -13.64
CA SER A 103 15.41 15.71 -13.91
C SER A 103 14.41 16.80 -14.33
N LEU A 104 13.33 16.42 -15.04
CA LEU A 104 12.25 17.34 -15.39
C LEU A 104 11.35 17.63 -14.18
N GLY A 105 11.04 16.59 -13.40
CA GLY A 105 10.14 16.64 -12.27
C GLY A 105 10.70 17.36 -11.05
N GLU A 106 11.99 17.68 -10.98
CA GLU A 106 12.55 18.63 -10.00
C GLU A 106 11.77 19.97 -9.95
N ASN A 107 11.19 20.38 -11.08
CA ASN A 107 10.38 21.60 -11.20
C ASN A 107 8.91 21.41 -10.80
N TYR A 108 8.39 20.18 -10.86
CA TYR A 108 6.97 19.86 -10.66
C TYR A 108 6.70 19.19 -9.31
N GLN A 109 7.47 18.15 -8.97
CA GLN A 109 7.43 17.43 -7.69
C GLN A 109 6.01 16.94 -7.34
N LEU A 110 5.30 16.34 -8.29
CA LEU A 110 3.88 15.98 -8.10
C LEU A 110 3.67 14.86 -7.07
N ASP A 111 4.69 14.04 -6.86
CA ASP A 111 4.81 13.02 -5.83
C ASP A 111 5.40 13.55 -4.51
N LYS A 112 5.57 14.87 -4.35
CA LYS A 112 5.91 15.46 -3.05
C LYS A 112 4.63 15.82 -2.31
N SER A 113 4.30 15.07 -1.26
CA SER A 113 3.08 15.30 -0.48
C SER A 113 3.07 16.67 0.20
N LEU A 114 1.87 17.15 0.53
CA LEU A 114 1.71 18.39 1.31
C LEU A 114 2.42 18.27 2.67
N PHE A 115 2.36 17.08 3.27
CA PHE A 115 3.02 16.78 4.54
C PHE A 115 4.54 16.95 4.42
N GLU A 116 5.18 16.30 3.45
CA GLU A 116 6.62 16.41 3.21
C GLU A 116 7.02 17.88 2.97
N ARG A 117 6.24 18.61 2.18
CA ARG A 117 6.54 20.01 1.88
C ARG A 117 6.50 20.93 3.10
N LEU A 118 5.49 20.77 3.96
CA LEU A 118 5.35 21.56 5.19
C LEU A 118 6.42 21.20 6.22
N VAL A 119 6.82 19.93 6.31
CA VAL A 119 7.87 19.47 7.23
C VAL A 119 9.25 19.98 6.80
N LEU A 120 9.58 19.90 5.51
CA LEU A 120 10.88 20.31 4.99
C LEU A 120 11.00 21.84 4.87
N GLY A 121 9.90 22.54 4.56
CA GLY A 121 9.89 23.99 4.31
C GLY A 121 10.58 24.38 3.00
N ASP A 122 10.83 23.42 2.11
CA ASP A 122 11.38 23.69 0.79
C ASP A 122 10.29 24.33 -0.08
N LYS A 123 10.48 25.59 -0.47
CA LYS A 123 9.53 26.43 -1.22
C LYS A 123 8.20 26.74 -0.50
N ALA A 124 8.05 26.39 0.76
CA ALA A 124 6.84 26.62 1.57
C ALA A 124 7.19 27.05 3.01
N MET A 125 6.16 27.43 3.78
CA MET A 125 6.34 27.66 5.22
C MET A 125 6.70 26.33 5.90
N LYS A 126 7.81 26.33 6.64
CA LYS A 126 8.16 25.21 7.51
C LYS A 126 7.23 25.20 8.72
N ILE A 127 6.57 24.07 8.94
CA ILE A 127 5.75 23.83 10.13
C ILE A 127 6.51 22.89 11.07
N GLU A 128 6.50 23.20 12.36
CA GLU A 128 7.06 22.30 13.36
C GLU A 128 6.25 21.00 13.43
N LYS A 129 6.95 19.87 13.27
CA LYS A 129 6.36 18.54 13.43
C LYS A 129 6.48 18.06 14.87
N SER A 130 5.47 17.35 15.33
CA SER A 130 5.56 16.49 16.51
C SER A 130 5.89 15.07 16.07
N GLN A 131 6.93 14.47 16.64
CA GLN A 131 7.35 13.11 16.29
C GLN A 131 7.10 12.15 17.46
N LEU A 132 6.47 11.02 17.17
CA LEU A 132 6.33 9.92 18.12
C LEU A 132 7.60 9.06 18.08
N LEU A 133 8.34 9.02 19.19
CA LEU A 133 9.66 8.36 19.25
C LEU A 133 9.58 6.88 19.65
N THR A 134 8.56 6.48 20.41
CA THR A 134 8.47 5.11 20.95
C THR A 134 7.79 4.16 19.98
N GLN A 135 8.54 3.22 19.41
CA GLN A 135 8.01 2.13 18.59
C GLN A 135 7.53 0.97 19.47
N ARG A 136 6.45 0.32 19.05
CA ARG A 136 5.81 -0.79 19.80
C ARG A 136 5.63 -2.05 18.96
N ARG A 137 6.22 -2.13 17.78
CA ARG A 137 5.99 -3.23 16.82
C ARG A 137 7.16 -4.18 16.80
N MET A 138 8.34 -3.67 16.45
CA MET A 138 9.50 -4.46 16.04
C MET A 138 10.37 -4.87 17.23
N ARG A 139 10.96 -6.07 17.16
CA ARG A 139 12.06 -6.47 18.06
C ARG A 139 13.28 -5.58 17.83
N ARG A 140 14.14 -5.45 18.86
CA ARG A 140 15.33 -4.58 18.84
C ARG A 140 16.21 -4.79 17.61
N GLU A 141 16.48 -6.03 17.25
CA GLU A 141 17.36 -6.40 16.14
C GLU A 141 16.86 -5.87 14.78
N VAL A 142 15.55 -5.68 14.62
CA VAL A 142 14.95 -5.08 13.42
C VAL A 142 14.95 -3.56 13.54
N SER A 143 14.51 -3.01 14.69
CA SER A 143 14.48 -1.57 14.90
C SER A 143 15.88 -0.92 14.89
N ASP A 144 16.93 -1.65 15.25
CA ASP A 144 18.32 -1.19 15.18
C ASP A 144 18.73 -0.86 13.72
N LEU A 145 18.29 -1.68 12.74
CA LEU A 145 18.55 -1.42 11.32
C LEU A 145 17.95 -0.08 10.87
N ILE A 146 16.77 0.24 11.38
CA ILE A 146 16.04 1.46 11.08
C ILE A 146 16.60 2.65 11.88
N ARG A 147 16.93 2.45 13.16
CA ARG A 147 17.43 3.49 14.06
C ARG A 147 18.76 4.05 13.58
N TYR A 148 19.68 3.19 13.15
CA TYR A 148 21.01 3.61 12.71
C TYR A 148 21.05 4.16 11.28
N THR A 149 19.93 4.13 10.55
CA THR A 149 19.85 4.60 9.16
C THR A 149 18.91 5.79 8.99
N LEU A 150 17.68 5.70 9.49
CA LEU A 150 16.60 6.66 9.21
C LEU A 150 16.14 7.46 10.42
N TYR A 151 16.04 6.83 11.61
CA TYR A 151 15.47 7.47 12.80
C TYR A 151 16.36 7.29 14.05
N PRO A 152 17.40 8.12 14.22
CA PRO A 152 18.34 8.00 15.34
C PRO A 152 17.69 8.05 16.73
N ASP A 153 16.60 8.81 16.88
CA ASP A 153 15.88 9.01 18.13
C ASP A 153 14.80 7.95 18.42
N LEU A 154 14.72 6.88 17.62
CA LEU A 154 13.73 5.82 17.78
C LEU A 154 13.96 5.03 19.08
N ILE A 155 12.94 4.95 19.93
CA ILE A 155 12.99 4.27 21.23
C ILE A 155 12.17 2.99 21.19
N ASP A 156 12.72 1.88 21.66
CA ASP A 156 12.00 0.61 21.78
C ASP A 156 11.10 0.61 23.01
N GLY A 157 9.80 0.40 22.81
CA GLY A 157 8.83 0.26 23.89
C GLY A 157 9.01 -1.02 24.69
N GLU A 158 8.62 -1.02 25.96
CA GLU A 158 8.82 -2.17 26.86
C GLU A 158 8.22 -3.49 26.33
N ASN A 159 7.15 -3.41 25.54
CA ASN A 159 6.50 -4.58 24.96
C ASN A 159 7.39 -5.32 23.95
N THR A 160 8.31 -4.63 23.28
CA THR A 160 9.13 -5.23 22.22
C THR A 160 10.29 -6.07 22.75
N THR A 161 10.64 -5.90 24.02
CA THR A 161 11.64 -6.71 24.73
C THR A 161 11.11 -8.08 25.17
N LYS A 162 9.80 -8.30 25.11
CA LYS A 162 9.12 -9.50 25.64
C LYS A 162 8.80 -10.55 24.58
N TYR A 163 9.14 -10.28 23.32
CA TYR A 163 8.86 -11.20 22.24
C TYR A 163 9.71 -12.47 22.35
N PRO A 164 9.13 -13.68 22.22
CA PRO A 164 9.90 -14.90 22.17
C PRO A 164 10.77 -14.94 20.91
N ASP A 165 11.87 -15.70 20.97
CA ASP A 165 12.67 -15.97 19.78
C ASP A 165 11.87 -16.74 18.72
N VAL A 166 12.26 -16.55 17.46
CA VAL A 166 11.63 -17.18 16.31
C VAL A 166 11.82 -18.70 16.39
N ARG A 167 10.70 -19.44 16.38
CA ARG A 167 10.72 -20.91 16.50
C ARG A 167 11.40 -21.53 15.28
N GLY A 168 12.35 -22.42 15.54
CA GLY A 168 13.15 -23.05 14.50
C GLY A 168 14.27 -22.15 13.95
N ALA A 169 14.50 -20.96 14.49
CA ALA A 169 15.61 -20.12 14.06
C ALA A 169 16.60 -19.92 15.21
N GLN A 170 17.89 -19.80 14.87
CA GLN A 170 18.93 -19.47 15.86
C GLN A 170 18.99 -17.96 16.12
N HIS A 171 18.68 -17.17 15.09
CA HIS A 171 18.63 -15.72 15.14
C HIS A 171 17.28 -15.23 14.63
N ASN A 172 16.94 -13.99 14.94
CA ASN A 172 15.64 -13.40 14.60
C ASN A 172 15.69 -12.54 13.33
N VAL A 173 16.89 -12.31 12.76
CA VAL A 173 17.13 -11.56 11.53
C VAL A 173 18.22 -12.28 10.74
N TYR A 174 17.98 -12.48 9.45
CA TYR A 174 18.94 -13.04 8.51
C TYR A 174 18.96 -12.19 7.24
N PHE A 175 20.15 -12.02 6.67
CA PHE A 175 20.32 -11.57 5.30
C PHE A 175 21.01 -12.71 4.54
N ILE A 176 20.31 -13.29 3.55
CA ILE A 176 20.81 -14.44 2.80
C ILE A 176 21.33 -13.94 1.45
N GLU A 177 22.65 -13.94 1.29
CA GLU A 177 23.29 -13.64 0.02
C GLU A 177 23.31 -14.88 -0.88
N HIS A 178 22.91 -14.71 -2.15
CA HIS A 178 23.20 -15.66 -3.23
C HIS A 178 23.68 -14.92 -4.47
N ARG A 179 24.25 -15.68 -5.41
CA ARG A 179 24.78 -15.16 -6.68
C ARG A 179 24.08 -15.73 -7.91
N THR A 180 22.90 -16.34 -7.71
CA THR A 180 22.08 -16.85 -8.80
C THR A 180 21.49 -15.69 -9.57
N PRO A 181 21.77 -15.56 -10.88
CA PRO A 181 21.18 -14.52 -11.72
C PRO A 181 19.66 -14.65 -11.78
N GLU A 182 19.01 -13.52 -12.08
CA GLU A 182 17.60 -13.49 -12.45
C GLU A 182 17.33 -14.32 -13.72
N ASP A 183 16.07 -14.74 -13.87
CA ASP A 183 15.64 -15.49 -15.05
C ASP A 183 15.67 -14.58 -16.29
N SER A 184 16.27 -15.06 -17.38
CA SER A 184 16.37 -14.28 -18.62
C SER A 184 14.98 -13.93 -19.16
N SER A 185 14.67 -12.63 -19.22
CA SER A 185 13.45 -12.12 -19.85
C SER A 185 13.48 -12.42 -21.35
N GLY A 186 12.66 -13.36 -21.82
CA GLY A 186 12.54 -13.66 -23.24
C GLY A 186 11.89 -12.48 -23.99
N GLY A 187 12.69 -11.73 -24.75
CA GLY A 187 12.23 -10.71 -25.70
C GLY A 187 12.09 -9.28 -25.14
N GLU A 188 12.10 -8.30 -26.06
CA GLU A 188 12.09 -6.83 -25.81
C GLU A 188 10.85 -6.31 -25.05
N PHE A 189 9.82 -7.14 -24.84
CA PHE A 189 8.58 -6.77 -24.13
C PHE A 189 8.44 -7.40 -22.73
N ALA A 190 9.32 -8.33 -22.36
CA ALA A 190 9.41 -8.88 -20.99
C ALA A 190 10.16 -7.93 -20.01
N MET A 191 10.33 -6.65 -20.41
CA MET A 191 11.13 -5.64 -19.70
C MET A 191 10.45 -5.01 -18.47
N GLN A 192 9.28 -5.48 -18.03
CA GLN A 192 8.53 -4.79 -16.98
C GLN A 192 8.49 -5.48 -15.61
N SER A 193 8.97 -6.72 -15.48
CA SER A 193 9.15 -7.30 -14.14
C SER A 193 10.28 -8.31 -14.07
N HIS A 194 11.14 -8.12 -13.08
CA HIS A 194 12.22 -9.03 -12.73
C HIS A 194 11.68 -10.27 -12.00
N VAL A 195 12.31 -11.41 -12.25
CA VAL A 195 11.93 -12.71 -11.67
C VAL A 195 13.19 -13.50 -11.35
N ASN A 196 13.20 -14.15 -10.19
CA ASN A 196 14.27 -15.06 -9.79
C ASN A 196 13.70 -16.38 -9.25
N THR A 197 13.66 -17.40 -10.10
CA THR A 197 13.15 -18.74 -9.73
C THR A 197 13.94 -19.39 -8.59
N TYR A 198 15.21 -19.03 -8.39
CA TYR A 198 15.97 -19.51 -7.23
C TYR A 198 15.41 -18.96 -5.92
N GLU A 199 15.15 -17.65 -5.86
CA GLU A 199 14.51 -17.03 -4.70
C GLU A 199 13.11 -17.56 -4.45
N VAL A 200 12.30 -17.75 -5.50
CA VAL A 200 10.96 -18.35 -5.39
C VAL A 200 11.03 -19.70 -4.66
N LYS A 201 12.00 -20.55 -5.02
CA LYS A 201 12.20 -21.84 -4.35
C LYS A 201 12.61 -21.67 -2.89
N MET A 202 13.52 -20.74 -2.60
CA MET A 202 13.93 -20.47 -1.21
C MET A 202 12.76 -20.01 -0.36
N VAL A 203 11.97 -19.04 -0.84
CA VAL A 203 10.79 -18.50 -0.17
C VAL A 203 9.80 -19.62 0.16
N VAL A 204 9.48 -20.47 -0.81
CA VAL A 204 8.54 -21.59 -0.61
C VAL A 204 9.03 -22.56 0.46
N GLU A 205 10.32 -22.92 0.46
CA GLU A 205 10.88 -23.81 1.48
C GLU A 205 10.97 -23.13 2.86
N MET A 206 11.25 -21.84 2.94
CA MET A 206 11.19 -21.08 4.20
C MET A 206 9.78 -21.01 4.77
N VAL A 207 8.78 -20.74 3.93
CA VAL A 207 7.37 -20.73 4.36
C VAL A 207 6.97 -22.11 4.90
N LYS A 208 7.30 -23.20 4.19
CA LYS A 208 7.09 -24.57 4.69
C LYS A 208 7.77 -24.80 6.04
N TYR A 209 9.01 -24.33 6.17
CA TYR A 209 9.77 -24.48 7.39
C TYR A 209 9.10 -23.78 8.58
N PHE A 210 8.71 -22.51 8.45
CA PHE A 210 8.06 -21.77 9.53
C PHE A 210 6.66 -22.31 9.84
N VAL A 211 5.89 -22.70 8.82
CA VAL A 211 4.61 -23.40 9.04
C VAL A 211 4.79 -24.68 9.86
N SER A 212 5.84 -25.45 9.57
CA SER A 212 6.18 -26.68 10.32
C SER A 212 6.62 -26.39 11.76
N ASN A 213 7.14 -25.19 12.02
CA ASN A 213 7.48 -24.69 13.35
C ASN A 213 6.28 -24.03 14.09
N GLY A 214 5.07 -24.13 13.53
CA GLY A 214 3.82 -23.74 14.19
C GLY A 214 3.36 -22.30 13.94
N TYR A 215 3.87 -21.66 12.88
CA TYR A 215 3.37 -20.39 12.36
C TYR A 215 2.28 -20.64 11.32
N THR A 216 1.02 -20.71 11.75
CA THR A 216 -0.13 -21.11 10.91
C THR A 216 -1.30 -20.14 10.95
N LYS A 217 -1.24 -19.13 11.83
CA LYS A 217 -2.32 -18.16 12.00
C LYS A 217 -2.23 -17.08 10.92
N PRO A 218 -3.34 -16.40 10.60
CA PRO A 218 -3.29 -15.17 9.80
C PRO A 218 -2.28 -14.19 10.41
N LEU A 219 -1.54 -13.45 9.56
CA LEU A 219 -0.49 -12.51 9.96
C LEU A 219 0.75 -13.16 10.65
N ASP A 220 0.85 -14.49 10.69
CA ASP A 220 2.08 -15.13 11.18
C ASP A 220 3.22 -14.99 10.17
N ILE A 221 2.95 -15.09 8.87
CA ILE A 221 3.96 -15.03 7.80
C ILE A 221 3.47 -14.11 6.69
N ALA A 222 4.24 -13.06 6.42
CA ALA A 222 4.11 -12.23 5.23
C ALA A 222 5.32 -12.43 4.31
N VAL A 223 5.07 -12.58 3.02
CA VAL A 223 6.08 -12.58 1.97
C VAL A 223 5.97 -11.28 1.19
N LEU A 224 7.06 -10.55 1.09
CA LEU A 224 7.16 -9.26 0.39
C LEU A 224 8.09 -9.38 -0.80
N THR A 225 7.71 -8.75 -1.91
CA THR A 225 8.54 -8.61 -3.10
C THR A 225 8.22 -7.28 -3.80
N PRO A 226 9.20 -6.51 -4.29
CA PRO A 226 8.93 -5.28 -5.02
C PRO A 226 8.44 -5.54 -6.46
N TYR A 227 8.69 -6.74 -7.01
CA TYR A 227 8.37 -7.06 -8.40
C TYR A 227 7.11 -7.91 -8.53
N LEU A 228 6.18 -7.46 -9.38
CA LEU A 228 4.89 -8.11 -9.61
C LEU A 228 5.01 -9.49 -10.26
N GLY A 229 5.91 -9.66 -11.22
CA GLY A 229 6.24 -10.94 -11.84
C GLY A 229 6.81 -11.95 -10.85
N GLN A 230 7.68 -11.50 -9.94
CA GLN A 230 8.17 -12.34 -8.84
C GLN A 230 7.01 -12.73 -7.90
N MET A 231 6.12 -11.79 -7.59
CA MET A 231 4.91 -12.04 -6.81
C MET A 231 4.04 -13.12 -7.42
N ILE A 232 3.78 -13.05 -8.73
CA ILE A 232 3.01 -14.05 -9.48
C ILE A 232 3.66 -15.44 -9.39
N LYS A 233 4.98 -15.54 -9.56
CA LYS A 233 5.70 -16.83 -9.45
C LYS A 233 5.67 -17.39 -8.02
N ILE A 234 5.85 -16.55 -7.01
CA ILE A 234 5.74 -16.93 -5.59
C ILE A 234 4.32 -17.42 -5.30
N ARG A 235 3.29 -16.67 -5.72
CA ARG A 235 1.87 -17.03 -5.60
C ARG A 235 1.62 -18.42 -6.18
N ASP A 236 2.04 -18.66 -7.41
CA ASP A 236 1.75 -19.91 -8.11
C ASP A 236 2.51 -21.10 -7.51
N ALA A 237 3.71 -20.86 -6.98
CA ALA A 237 4.47 -21.88 -6.27
C ALA A 237 3.86 -22.20 -4.90
N LEU A 238 3.43 -21.18 -4.14
CA LEU A 238 2.80 -21.35 -2.82
C LEU A 238 1.40 -21.95 -2.91
N LYS A 239 0.59 -21.59 -3.90
CA LYS A 239 -0.77 -22.13 -4.13
C LYS A 239 -0.82 -23.66 -4.22
N LYS A 240 0.29 -24.32 -4.57
CA LYS A 240 0.39 -25.79 -4.60
C LYS A 240 0.24 -26.42 -3.20
N SER A 241 0.69 -25.68 -2.17
CA SER A 241 0.83 -26.17 -0.79
C SER A 241 0.02 -25.38 0.25
N PHE A 242 -0.29 -24.11 0.00
CA PHE A 242 -0.88 -23.17 0.97
C PHE A 242 -2.04 -22.37 0.39
N ALA A 243 -2.89 -21.83 1.28
CA ALA A 243 -3.82 -20.77 0.92
C ALA A 243 -3.07 -19.43 0.91
N VAL A 244 -3.01 -18.76 -0.23
CA VAL A 244 -2.32 -17.48 -0.39
C VAL A 244 -3.34 -16.35 -0.38
N ILE A 245 -3.16 -15.37 0.51
CA ILE A 245 -4.00 -14.18 0.62
C ILE A 245 -3.26 -13.02 -0.06
N ILE A 246 -3.92 -12.39 -1.02
CA ILE A 246 -3.43 -11.22 -1.77
C ILE A 246 -4.40 -10.08 -1.52
N ASP A 247 -3.90 -8.85 -1.34
CA ASP A 247 -4.73 -7.66 -1.16
C ASP A 247 -5.54 -7.37 -2.41
N GLU A 248 -6.66 -6.65 -2.29
CA GLU A 248 -7.45 -6.27 -3.46
C GLU A 248 -6.64 -5.40 -4.43
N ARG A 249 -5.74 -4.52 -3.93
CA ARG A 249 -4.86 -3.69 -4.77
C ARG A 249 -3.85 -4.53 -5.55
N ASP A 250 -3.11 -5.38 -4.84
CA ASP A 250 -2.16 -6.32 -5.45
C ASP A 250 -2.87 -7.25 -6.45
N ALA A 251 -4.07 -7.73 -6.13
CA ALA A 251 -4.84 -8.60 -7.02
C ALA A 251 -5.28 -7.87 -8.30
N GLN A 252 -5.63 -6.58 -8.21
CA GLN A 252 -5.95 -5.76 -9.36
C GLN A 252 -4.70 -5.51 -10.22
N GLU A 253 -3.57 -5.16 -9.63
CA GLU A 253 -2.30 -4.97 -10.34
C GLU A 253 -1.88 -6.25 -11.07
N ILE A 254 -1.99 -7.40 -10.40
CA ILE A 254 -1.73 -8.71 -11.01
C ILE A 254 -2.68 -8.94 -12.19
N ALA A 255 -3.98 -8.67 -12.05
CA ALA A 255 -4.95 -8.87 -13.11
C ALA A 255 -4.67 -7.97 -14.33
N GLU A 256 -4.38 -6.69 -14.11
CA GLU A 256 -4.00 -5.75 -15.17
C GLU A 256 -2.71 -6.17 -15.88
N PHE A 257 -1.74 -6.70 -15.13
CA PHE A 257 -0.50 -7.24 -15.68
C PHE A 257 -0.71 -8.56 -16.45
N GLU A 258 -1.51 -9.48 -15.90
CA GLU A 258 -1.87 -10.74 -16.57
C GLU A 258 -2.67 -10.46 -17.85
N GLU A 259 -3.59 -9.50 -17.88
CA GLU A 259 -4.32 -9.11 -19.10
C GLU A 259 -3.38 -8.58 -20.20
N GLN A 260 -2.38 -7.76 -19.83
CA GLN A 260 -1.37 -7.27 -20.77
C GLN A 260 -0.48 -8.39 -21.34
N VAL A 261 -0.28 -9.47 -20.58
CA VAL A 261 0.52 -10.63 -20.99
C VAL A 261 -0.34 -11.67 -21.76
N GLU A 262 -1.59 -11.88 -21.35
CA GLU A 262 -2.53 -12.85 -21.95
C GLU A 262 -3.05 -12.44 -23.34
N GLU A 263 -2.98 -11.15 -23.73
CA GLU A 263 -3.18 -10.76 -25.14
C GLU A 263 -2.18 -11.45 -26.10
N VAL A 264 -1.12 -12.10 -25.59
CA VAL A 264 -0.06 -12.75 -26.37
C VAL A 264 -0.02 -14.28 -26.21
N GLU A 265 -0.52 -14.87 -25.11
CA GLU A 265 -0.45 -16.32 -24.90
C GLU A 265 -1.77 -16.91 -24.34
N GLN A 266 -2.50 -17.63 -25.20
CA GLN A 266 -3.60 -18.51 -24.78
C GLN A 266 -3.05 -19.85 -24.28
N GLU A 267 -3.24 -20.19 -23.00
CA GLU A 267 -3.99 -21.39 -22.55
C GLU A 267 -3.97 -21.61 -21.02
N THR A 268 -5.18 -21.54 -20.46
CA THR A 268 -5.80 -22.35 -19.38
C THR A 268 -5.07 -22.71 -18.09
N SER A 269 -5.73 -22.45 -16.94
CA SER A 269 -5.54 -23.27 -15.74
C SER A 269 -6.83 -23.56 -14.95
N VAL A 270 -6.88 -24.78 -14.39
CA VAL A 270 -7.99 -25.37 -13.63
C VAL A 270 -7.70 -25.29 -12.14
N ALA A 271 -8.66 -24.81 -11.36
CA ALA A 271 -8.55 -24.63 -9.91
C ALA A 271 -8.68 -25.94 -9.12
N THR A 272 -7.88 -26.10 -8.06
CA THR A 272 -8.11 -27.09 -7.00
C THR A 272 -8.29 -26.42 -5.64
N LYS A 273 -9.37 -26.80 -4.94
CA LYS A 273 -9.72 -26.38 -3.58
C LYS A 273 -8.79 -27.04 -2.57
N LYS A 274 -8.12 -26.27 -1.71
CA LYS A 274 -7.40 -26.80 -0.54
C LYS A 274 -7.62 -25.98 0.74
N SER A 275 -7.38 -26.66 1.85
CA SER A 275 -7.81 -26.38 3.22
C SER A 275 -7.39 -25.01 3.76
N LEU A 276 -8.33 -24.34 4.45
CA LEU A 276 -8.23 -23.00 5.06
C LEU A 276 -7.23 -22.89 6.24
N ASN A 277 -6.53 -23.98 6.62
CA ASN A 277 -5.77 -24.05 7.88
C ASN A 277 -4.30 -23.63 7.78
N GLN A 278 -3.82 -23.18 6.62
CA GLN A 278 -2.46 -22.68 6.42
C GLN A 278 -2.50 -21.49 5.45
N GLN A 279 -2.56 -20.28 6.02
CA GLN A 279 -2.65 -19.02 5.28
C GLN A 279 -1.29 -18.31 5.28
N VAL A 280 -0.93 -17.72 4.14
CA VAL A 280 0.27 -16.90 3.97
C VAL A 280 -0.14 -15.63 3.26
N ASP A 281 0.26 -14.50 3.81
CA ASP A 281 0.02 -13.19 3.22
C ASP A 281 1.14 -12.90 2.22
N LEU A 282 0.77 -12.62 0.98
CA LEU A 282 1.69 -12.23 -0.08
C LEU A 282 1.33 -10.80 -0.50
N ARG A 283 2.31 -9.91 -0.44
CA ARG A 283 2.13 -8.47 -0.67
C ARG A 283 3.29 -7.89 -1.46
N THR A 284 3.03 -6.84 -2.24
CA THR A 284 4.11 -5.93 -2.65
C THR A 284 4.58 -5.12 -1.45
N VAL A 285 5.79 -4.56 -1.52
CA VAL A 285 6.32 -3.70 -0.43
C VAL A 285 5.41 -2.48 -0.23
N ASP A 286 4.91 -1.91 -1.32
CA ASP A 286 4.06 -0.71 -1.30
C ASP A 286 2.70 -0.98 -0.65
N ASN A 287 2.06 -2.10 -0.99
CA ASN A 287 0.75 -2.45 -0.45
C ASN A 287 0.79 -3.06 0.98
N PHE A 288 1.98 -3.29 1.56
CA PHE A 288 2.14 -3.74 2.96
C PHE A 288 2.32 -2.58 3.96
N GLN A 289 2.32 -1.33 3.51
CA GLN A 289 2.43 -0.18 4.42
C GLN A 289 1.27 -0.17 5.43
N GLY A 290 1.59 0.16 6.68
CA GLY A 290 0.63 0.13 7.79
C GLY A 290 0.40 -1.26 8.39
N GLU A 291 0.63 -2.34 7.63
CA GLU A 291 0.44 -3.73 8.07
C GLU A 291 1.63 -4.26 8.91
N GLU A 292 1.44 -5.45 9.50
CA GLU A 292 2.45 -6.15 10.28
C GLU A 292 2.27 -7.66 10.23
N ALA A 293 3.39 -8.39 10.35
CA ALA A 293 3.40 -9.84 10.47
C ALA A 293 4.47 -10.29 11.48
N LYS A 294 4.33 -11.50 12.02
CA LYS A 294 5.33 -12.04 12.97
C LYS A 294 6.64 -12.42 12.29
N ILE A 295 6.54 -13.01 11.10
CA ILE A 295 7.67 -13.35 10.24
C ILE A 295 7.46 -12.63 8.92
N VAL A 296 8.47 -11.87 8.50
CA VAL A 296 8.50 -11.20 7.20
C VAL A 296 9.63 -11.83 6.39
N ILE A 297 9.30 -12.36 5.21
CA ILE A 297 10.25 -12.90 4.25
C ILE A 297 10.28 -11.94 3.07
N ILE A 298 11.45 -11.38 2.75
CA ILE A 298 11.60 -10.43 1.64
C ILE A 298 12.37 -11.13 0.52
N SER A 299 11.79 -11.18 -0.67
CA SER A 299 12.47 -11.53 -1.93
C SER A 299 12.79 -10.22 -2.65
N LEU A 300 14.03 -10.05 -3.08
CA LEU A 300 14.55 -8.79 -3.60
C LEU A 300 14.68 -8.81 -5.12
#